data_AF-T2M7N5-F1
#
_entry.id   AF-T2M7N5-F1
#
_cell.length_a   1.000
_cell.length_b   1.000
_cell.length_c   1.000
_cell.angle_alpha   90.00
_cell.angle_beta   90.00
_cell.angle_gamma   90.00
#
_symmetry.space_group_name_H-M   'P 1'
#
loop_
_entity.id
_entity.type
_entity.pdbx_description
1 polymer ?
#
loop_
_entity_poly.entity_id
_entity_poly.type
_entity_poly.pdbx_seq_one_letter_code
_entity_poly.pdbx_strand_id
1 'polypeptide(L)'
;AAYNSRNDAQIKMLTLKEKADKDLVQYGIELKELMRIIDHDRKLRDFMNTKAEERLSNKNDEYINQVKDSKNKISDAETIIQSYNDAFKRIQTTTGIDDLQLLVGKFIATEDSNFALFNYVTEMNNEIEMKQENISEIKSNIEQLRSESEKLDKQRMNVIDEINKMIADYEEETKRTDEKFDSFYAIVENLTQGVNSLFKKANCDASAIGNLLSGQGGAPHSNIMQNLSIIEQRINELLQVHEFVSSQTEEDDQQFFQSFIGRPSIPLTSLSSIQAPAIVEGSDSDNSTQGDYDNRPLTQAELMQNIIRGTSKKGGNRKENVVNTMLSEAIENTPKSFY
;
A
#
# COMPACT_ATOMS: atom_id res chain seq x y z
N ALA A 1 11.64 32.21 -12.40
CA ALA A 1 11.15 31.89 -13.76
C ALA A 1 12.21 31.20 -14.64
N ALA A 2 13.29 31.89 -15.06
CA ALA A 2 14.28 31.32 -15.98
C ALA A 2 15.03 30.09 -15.42
N TYR A 3 15.34 30.08 -14.13
CA TYR A 3 16.01 28.95 -13.47
C TYR A 3 15.13 27.69 -13.43
N ASN A 4 13.84 27.83 -13.10
CA ASN A 4 12.87 26.74 -13.10
C ASN A 4 12.69 26.16 -14.51
N SER A 5 12.57 27.02 -15.54
CA SER A 5 12.49 26.57 -16.93
C SER A 5 13.73 25.79 -17.39
N ARG A 6 14.92 26.17 -16.93
CA ARG A 6 16.17 25.44 -17.20
C ARG A 6 16.15 24.08 -16.49
N ASN A 7 15.76 24.05 -15.21
CA ASN A 7 15.70 22.82 -14.43
C ASN A 7 14.70 21.82 -15.04
N ASP A 8 13.52 22.30 -15.43
CA ASP A 8 12.49 21.49 -16.11
C ASP A 8 12.99 20.91 -17.45
N ALA A 9 13.73 21.71 -18.22
CA ALA A 9 14.33 21.25 -19.48
C ALA A 9 15.41 20.18 -19.23
N GLN A 10 16.22 20.32 -18.18
CA GLN A 10 17.22 19.33 -17.79
C GLN A 10 16.59 18.02 -17.32
N ILE A 11 15.51 18.08 -16.54
CA ILE A 11 14.74 16.91 -16.11
C ILE A 11 14.11 16.21 -17.31
N LYS A 12 13.50 16.95 -18.25
CA LYS A 12 12.97 16.39 -19.49
C LYS A 12 14.05 15.73 -20.34
N MET A 13 15.23 16.34 -20.44
CA MET A 13 16.36 15.75 -21.16
C MET A 13 16.84 14.46 -20.50
N LEU A 14 16.95 14.45 -19.17
CA LEU A 14 17.39 13.28 -18.41
C LEU A 14 16.39 12.13 -18.54
N THR A 15 15.10 12.40 -18.40
CA THR A 15 14.04 11.39 -18.54
C THR A 15 13.96 10.83 -19.95
N LEU A 16 14.12 11.67 -20.99
CA LEU A 16 14.20 11.20 -22.38
C LEU A 16 15.43 10.33 -22.62
N LYS A 17 16.58 10.70 -22.04
CA LYS A 17 17.81 9.90 -22.13
C LYS A 17 17.66 8.56 -21.44
N GLU A 18 17.15 8.54 -20.20
CA GLU A 18 16.92 7.31 -19.45
C GLU A 18 15.91 6.40 -20.17
N LYS A 19 14.87 6.99 -20.79
CA LYS A 19 13.93 6.23 -21.63
C LYS A 19 14.62 5.63 -22.84
N ALA A 20 15.45 6.40 -23.56
CA ALA A 20 16.19 5.89 -24.72
C ALA A 20 17.16 4.76 -24.34
N ASP A 21 17.83 4.87 -23.20
CA ASP A 21 18.73 3.82 -22.69
C ASP A 21 17.94 2.54 -22.34
N LYS A 22 16.79 2.67 -21.68
CA LYS A 22 15.89 1.53 -21.39
C LYS A 22 15.35 0.88 -22.66
N ASP A 23 14.91 1.68 -23.63
CA ASP A 23 14.40 1.18 -24.91
C ASP A 23 15.51 0.44 -25.68
N LEU A 24 16.76 0.92 -25.65
CA LEU A 24 17.90 0.24 -26.26
C LEU A 24 18.18 -1.12 -25.61
N VAL A 25 18.17 -1.18 -24.26
CA VAL A 25 18.33 -2.43 -23.53
C VAL A 25 17.20 -3.41 -23.86
N GLN A 26 15.96 -2.93 -23.92
CA GLN A 26 14.79 -3.72 -24.28
C GLN A 26 14.91 -4.29 -25.71
N TYR A 27 15.28 -3.47 -26.69
CA TYR A 27 15.56 -3.93 -28.06
C TYR A 27 16.67 -4.97 -28.11
N GLY A 28 17.70 -4.85 -27.27
CA GLY A 28 18.77 -5.84 -27.17
C GLY A 28 18.29 -7.19 -26.64
N ILE A 29 17.33 -7.21 -25.71
CA ILE A 29 16.71 -8.43 -25.20
C ILE A 29 15.83 -9.07 -26.28
N GLU A 30 14.98 -8.27 -26.94
CA GLU A 30 14.09 -8.73 -28.01
C GLU A 30 14.88 -9.33 -29.19
N LEU A 31 16.00 -8.71 -29.57
CA LEU A 31 16.87 -9.23 -30.63
C LEU A 31 17.49 -10.59 -30.26
N LYS A 32 17.92 -10.77 -29.01
CA LYS A 32 18.45 -12.05 -28.52
C LYS A 32 17.39 -13.14 -28.53
N GLU A 33 16.16 -12.81 -28.13
CA GLU A 33 15.05 -13.77 -28.16
C GLU A 33 14.69 -14.16 -29.60
N LEU A 34 14.66 -13.19 -30.52
CA LEU A 34 14.41 -13.46 -31.93
C LEU A 34 15.49 -14.35 -32.56
N MET A 35 16.78 -14.12 -32.23
CA MET A 35 17.87 -14.99 -32.64
C MET A 35 17.70 -16.42 -32.11
N ARG A 36 17.26 -16.57 -30.85
CA ARG A 36 17.00 -17.88 -30.26
C ARG A 36 15.88 -18.64 -30.97
N ILE A 37 14.81 -17.95 -31.35
CA ILE A 37 13.71 -18.53 -32.12
C ILE A 37 14.20 -18.99 -33.50
N ILE A 38 15.00 -18.17 -34.19
CA ILE A 38 15.57 -18.52 -35.50
C ILE A 38 16.48 -19.75 -35.42
N ASP A 39 17.35 -19.82 -34.40
CA ASP A 39 18.23 -20.97 -34.18
C ASP A 39 17.44 -22.25 -33.88
N HIS A 40 16.36 -22.13 -33.11
CA HIS A 40 15.47 -23.25 -32.84
C HIS A 40 14.77 -23.75 -34.12
N ASP A 41 14.22 -22.84 -34.92
CA ASP A 41 13.53 -23.18 -36.17
C ASP A 41 14.50 -23.80 -37.19
N ARG A 42 15.73 -23.30 -37.27
CA ARG A 42 16.79 -23.90 -38.09
C ARG A 42 17.10 -25.33 -37.66
N LYS A 43 17.28 -25.59 -36.36
CA LYS A 43 17.51 -26.94 -35.83
C LYS A 43 16.34 -27.87 -36.11
N LEU A 44 15.10 -27.39 -35.97
CA LEU A 44 13.91 -28.18 -36.26
C LEU A 44 13.83 -28.56 -37.74
N ARG A 45 14.09 -27.60 -38.64
CA ARG A 45 14.12 -27.84 -40.08
C ARG A 45 15.19 -28.86 -40.47
N ASP A 46 16.39 -28.74 -39.89
CA ASP A 46 17.49 -29.69 -40.15
C ASP A 46 17.10 -31.10 -39.66
N PHE A 47 16.48 -31.22 -38.48
CA PHE A 47 15.96 -32.49 -37.97
C PHE A 47 14.88 -33.10 -38.87
N MET A 48 13.91 -32.29 -39.32
CA MET A 48 12.85 -32.74 -40.23
C MET A 48 13.41 -33.21 -41.57
N ASN A 49 14.42 -32.52 -42.11
CA ASN A 49 15.10 -32.92 -43.34
C ASN A 49 15.83 -34.25 -43.17
N THR A 50 16.61 -34.42 -42.09
CA THR A 50 17.29 -35.69 -41.80
C THR A 50 16.28 -36.84 -41.65
N LYS A 51 15.15 -36.62 -40.97
CA LYS A 51 14.11 -37.64 -40.82
C LYS A 51 13.35 -37.93 -42.11
N ALA A 52 13.17 -36.95 -42.98
CA ALA A 52 12.57 -37.17 -44.30
C ALA A 52 13.50 -37.99 -45.20
N GLU A 53 14.81 -37.72 -45.15
CA GLU A 53 15.84 -38.42 -45.91
C GLU A 53 16.01 -39.87 -45.44
N GLU A 54 15.99 -40.12 -44.12
CA GLU A 54 15.99 -41.48 -43.53
C GLU A 54 14.78 -42.31 -44.01
N ARG A 55 13.58 -41.70 -44.06
CA ARG A 55 12.37 -42.37 -44.55
C ARG A 55 12.41 -42.69 -46.04
N LEU A 56 13.04 -41.83 -46.86
CA LEU A 56 13.23 -42.08 -48.29
C LEU A 56 14.25 -43.20 -48.53
N SER A 57 15.35 -43.23 -47.77
CA SER A 57 16.32 -44.33 -47.79
C SER A 57 15.67 -45.66 -47.42
N ASN A 58 14.91 -45.69 -46.32
CA ASN A 58 14.22 -46.91 -45.86
C ASN A 58 13.19 -47.42 -46.88
N LYS A 59 12.47 -46.54 -47.59
CA LYS A 59 11.55 -46.93 -48.67
C LYS A 59 12.26 -47.54 -49.88
N ASN A 60 13.44 -47.03 -50.24
CA ASN A 60 14.26 -47.62 -51.31
C ASN A 60 14.79 -49.00 -50.93
N ASP A 61 15.21 -49.18 -49.67
CA ASP A 61 15.64 -50.48 -49.15
C ASP A 61 14.47 -51.49 -49.04
N GLU A 62 13.27 -51.03 -48.65
CA GLU A 62 12.04 -51.85 -48.68
C GLU A 62 11.67 -52.29 -50.10
N TYR A 63 11.81 -51.42 -51.11
CA TYR A 63 11.53 -51.78 -52.51
C TYR A 63 12.50 -52.85 -53.05
N ILE A 64 13.78 -52.75 -52.68
CA ILE A 64 14.81 -53.76 -53.01
C ILE A 64 14.53 -55.11 -52.31
N ASN A 65 13.98 -55.09 -51.09
CA ASN A 65 13.63 -56.29 -50.34
C ASN A 65 12.31 -56.94 -50.83
N GLN A 66 11.30 -56.16 -51.22
CA GLN A 66 10.03 -56.67 -51.77
C GLN A 66 10.19 -57.49 -53.05
N VAL A 67 11.19 -57.15 -53.88
CA VAL A 67 11.51 -57.90 -55.10
C VAL A 67 12.14 -59.27 -54.77
N LYS A 68 12.84 -59.40 -53.63
CA LYS A 68 13.42 -60.66 -53.15
C LYS A 68 12.38 -61.56 -52.48
N ASP A 69 11.40 -60.98 -51.78
CA ASP A 69 10.36 -61.72 -51.04
C ASP A 69 9.30 -62.39 -51.93
N SER A 70 9.26 -62.07 -53.22
CA SER A 70 8.26 -62.64 -54.14
C SER A 70 8.52 -64.11 -54.52
N LYS A 71 9.67 -64.70 -54.15
CA LYS A 71 10.02 -66.11 -54.42
C LYS A 71 9.88 -67.07 -53.22
N ASN A 72 9.74 -66.58 -51.98
CA ASN A 72 9.76 -67.42 -50.77
C ASN A 72 8.37 -67.70 -50.14
N LYS A 73 7.31 -67.03 -50.60
CA LYS A 73 5.99 -67.00 -49.94
C LYS A 73 5.28 -68.35 -49.77
N ILE A 74 5.64 -69.39 -50.52
CA ILE A 74 4.97 -70.70 -50.45
C ILE A 74 5.60 -71.59 -49.36
N SER A 75 6.93 -71.53 -49.18
CA SER A 75 7.64 -72.27 -48.12
C SER A 75 7.39 -71.67 -46.72
N ASP A 76 7.24 -70.35 -46.64
CA ASP A 76 6.95 -69.68 -45.37
C ASP A 76 5.52 -69.95 -44.89
N ALA A 77 4.55 -70.07 -45.80
CA ALA A 77 3.16 -70.36 -45.42
C ALA A 77 3.02 -71.74 -44.73
N GLU A 78 3.75 -72.75 -45.20
CA GLU A 78 3.66 -74.12 -44.69
C GLU A 78 4.36 -74.28 -43.33
N THR A 79 5.49 -73.59 -43.13
CA THR A 79 6.17 -73.51 -41.84
C THR A 79 5.37 -72.71 -40.81
N ILE A 80 4.69 -71.64 -41.24
CA ILE A 80 3.76 -70.87 -40.39
C ILE A 80 2.59 -71.75 -39.93
N ILE A 81 1.95 -72.52 -40.84
CA ILE A 81 0.85 -73.43 -40.51
C ILE A 81 1.30 -74.55 -39.56
N GLN A 82 2.49 -75.10 -39.74
CA GLN A 82 3.04 -76.10 -38.80
C GLN A 82 3.30 -75.48 -37.42
N SER A 83 3.85 -74.27 -37.34
CA SER A 83 4.09 -73.61 -36.06
C SER A 83 2.80 -73.30 -35.29
N TYR A 84 1.73 -72.89 -35.98
CA TYR A 84 0.42 -72.69 -35.37
C TYR A 84 -0.19 -73.99 -34.85
N ASN A 85 -0.05 -75.10 -35.58
CA ASN A 85 -0.52 -76.41 -35.12
C ASN A 85 0.24 -76.89 -33.87
N ASP A 86 1.55 -76.67 -33.80
CA ASP A 86 2.35 -77.04 -32.63
C ASP A 86 2.07 -76.15 -31.41
N ALA A 87 1.88 -74.84 -31.62
CA ALA A 87 1.42 -73.92 -30.58
C ALA A 87 0.02 -74.32 -30.06
N PHE A 88 -0.88 -74.71 -30.96
CA PHE A 88 -2.22 -75.16 -30.61
C PHE A 88 -2.21 -76.43 -29.76
N LYS A 89 -1.43 -77.44 -30.15
CA LYS A 89 -1.25 -78.67 -29.34
C LYS A 89 -0.71 -78.37 -27.95
N ARG A 90 0.22 -77.41 -27.83
CA ARG A 90 0.73 -76.96 -26.51
C ARG A 90 -0.35 -76.30 -25.66
N ILE A 91 -1.20 -75.47 -26.27
CA ILE A 91 -2.28 -74.81 -25.53
C ILE A 91 -3.33 -75.84 -25.10
N GLN A 92 -3.67 -76.80 -25.96
CA GLN A 92 -4.60 -77.89 -25.65
C GLN A 92 -4.12 -78.76 -24.49
N THR A 93 -2.84 -79.16 -24.46
CA THR A 93 -2.27 -79.95 -23.35
C THR A 93 -2.19 -79.17 -22.03
N THR A 94 -2.04 -77.85 -22.09
CA THR A 94 -1.95 -76.99 -20.90
C THR A 94 -3.32 -76.62 -20.33
N THR A 95 -4.32 -76.42 -21.19
CA THR A 95 -5.67 -75.98 -20.80
C THR A 95 -6.65 -77.13 -20.59
N GLY A 96 -6.38 -78.32 -21.16
CA GLY A 96 -7.22 -79.51 -21.02
C GLY A 96 -8.58 -79.43 -21.74
N ILE A 97 -8.76 -78.49 -22.66
CA ILE A 97 -9.99 -78.27 -23.43
C ILE A 97 -9.77 -78.78 -24.86
N ASP A 98 -10.49 -79.85 -25.25
CA ASP A 98 -10.39 -80.45 -26.59
C ASP A 98 -11.26 -79.77 -27.66
N ASP A 99 -12.25 -78.95 -27.26
CA ASP A 99 -13.09 -78.19 -28.17
C ASP A 99 -12.45 -76.85 -28.54
N LEU A 100 -11.98 -76.76 -29.79
CA LEU A 100 -11.37 -75.58 -30.39
C LEU A 100 -12.25 -74.32 -30.26
N GLN A 101 -13.58 -74.43 -30.45
CA GLN A 101 -14.45 -73.25 -30.37
C GLN A 101 -14.59 -72.75 -28.93
N LEU A 102 -14.67 -73.67 -27.97
CA LEU A 102 -14.73 -73.33 -26.54
C LEU A 102 -13.43 -72.67 -26.07
N LEU A 103 -12.28 -73.17 -26.54
CA LEU A 103 -10.97 -72.62 -26.22
C LEU A 103 -10.80 -71.20 -26.78
N VAL A 104 -11.14 -70.99 -28.06
CA VAL A 104 -11.09 -69.67 -28.70
C VAL A 104 -12.05 -68.69 -28.03
N GLY A 105 -13.29 -69.11 -27.73
CA GLY A 105 -14.26 -68.27 -27.03
C GLY A 105 -13.79 -67.85 -25.64
N LYS A 106 -13.17 -68.76 -24.89
CA LYS A 106 -12.57 -68.44 -23.58
C LYS A 106 -11.36 -67.53 -23.72
N PHE A 107 -10.52 -67.73 -24.75
CA PHE A 107 -9.36 -66.88 -25.00
C PHE A 107 -9.78 -65.45 -25.33
N ILE A 108 -10.75 -65.28 -26.23
CA ILE A 108 -11.33 -63.96 -26.58
C ILE A 108 -11.92 -63.30 -25.33
N ALA A 109 -12.72 -64.01 -24.52
CA ALA A 109 -13.27 -63.44 -23.30
C ALA A 109 -12.18 -63.03 -22.28
N THR A 110 -11.10 -63.80 -22.20
CA THR A 110 -9.97 -63.49 -21.31
C THR A 110 -9.15 -62.33 -21.87
N GLU A 111 -8.97 -62.25 -23.18
CA GLU A 111 -8.30 -61.16 -23.89
C GLU A 111 -9.08 -59.86 -23.76
N ASP A 112 -10.40 -59.87 -23.96
CA ASP A 112 -11.28 -58.72 -23.75
C ASP A 112 -11.20 -58.22 -22.31
N SER A 113 -11.23 -59.14 -21.33
CA SER A 113 -11.07 -58.78 -19.91
C SER A 113 -9.70 -58.18 -19.63
N ASN A 114 -8.64 -58.68 -20.28
CA ASN A 114 -7.29 -58.21 -20.07
C ASN A 114 -7.06 -56.85 -20.77
N PHE A 115 -7.69 -56.64 -21.93
CA PHE A 115 -7.70 -55.37 -22.63
C PHE A 115 -8.44 -54.29 -21.84
N ALA A 116 -9.60 -54.64 -21.27
CA ALA A 116 -10.32 -53.75 -20.36
C ALA A 116 -9.47 -53.39 -19.12
N LEU A 117 -8.75 -54.36 -18.55
CA LEU A 117 -7.86 -54.12 -17.41
C LEU A 117 -6.67 -53.26 -17.79
N PHE A 118 -6.06 -53.49 -18.95
CA PHE A 118 -4.96 -52.69 -19.47
C PHE A 118 -5.38 -51.23 -19.65
N ASN A 119 -6.53 -50.99 -20.28
CA ASN A 119 -7.08 -49.65 -20.46
C ASN A 119 -7.34 -48.97 -19.11
N TYR A 120 -7.88 -49.71 -18.14
CA TYR A 120 -8.09 -49.18 -16.80
C TYR A 120 -6.77 -48.79 -16.11
N VAL A 121 -5.73 -49.63 -16.22
CA VAL A 121 -4.41 -49.33 -15.65
C VAL A 121 -3.79 -48.11 -16.34
N THR A 122 -3.92 -47.98 -17.66
CA THR A 122 -3.46 -46.80 -18.41
C THR A 122 -4.19 -45.54 -17.95
N GLU A 123 -5.51 -45.60 -17.80
CA GLU A 123 -6.29 -44.44 -17.31
C GLU A 123 -5.90 -44.07 -15.87
N MET A 124 -5.73 -45.04 -14.99
CA MET A 124 -5.27 -44.79 -13.62
C MET A 124 -3.88 -44.19 -13.57
N ASN A 125 -2.96 -44.62 -14.43
CA ASN A 125 -1.64 -44.01 -14.51
C ASN A 125 -1.72 -42.56 -14.99
N ASN A 126 -2.55 -42.26 -15.99
CA ASN A 126 -2.80 -40.88 -16.43
C ASN A 126 -3.40 -40.03 -15.30
N GLU A 127 -4.36 -40.57 -14.53
CA GLU A 127 -4.92 -39.86 -13.38
C GLU A 127 -3.88 -39.60 -12.29
N ILE A 128 -2.99 -40.56 -12.03
CA ILE A 128 -1.90 -40.42 -11.07
C ILE A 128 -0.94 -39.31 -11.53
N GLU A 129 -0.56 -39.30 -12.81
CA GLU A 129 0.31 -38.26 -13.38
C GLU A 129 -0.34 -36.88 -13.25
N MET A 130 -1.62 -36.73 -13.62
CA MET A 130 -2.35 -35.46 -13.47
C MET A 130 -2.45 -35.02 -12.00
N LYS A 131 -2.73 -35.94 -11.07
CA LYS A 131 -2.77 -35.60 -9.64
C LYS A 131 -1.39 -35.19 -9.13
N GLN A 132 -0.34 -35.85 -9.59
CA GLN A 132 1.03 -35.54 -9.19
C GLN A 132 1.47 -34.17 -9.72
N GLU A 133 1.09 -33.81 -10.94
CA GLU A 133 1.29 -32.49 -11.52
C GLU A 133 0.55 -31.42 -10.70
N ASN A 134 -0.74 -31.62 -10.41
CA ASN A 134 -1.51 -30.72 -9.56
C ASN A 134 -0.90 -30.55 -8.16
N ILE A 135 -0.41 -31.63 -7.55
CA ILE A 135 0.29 -31.55 -6.25
C ILE A 135 1.57 -30.71 -6.38
N SER A 136 2.33 -30.88 -7.47
CA SER A 136 3.53 -30.10 -7.73
C SER A 136 3.21 -28.62 -7.90
N GLU A 137 2.18 -28.29 -8.68
CA GLU A 137 1.70 -26.94 -8.90
C GLU A 137 1.25 -26.28 -7.59
N ILE A 138 0.41 -26.96 -6.81
CA ILE A 138 -0.07 -26.45 -5.52
C ILE A 138 1.11 -26.21 -4.56
N LYS A 139 2.08 -27.12 -4.51
CA LYS A 139 3.29 -26.93 -3.68
C LYS A 139 4.10 -25.71 -4.12
N SER A 140 4.26 -25.52 -5.44
CA SER A 140 4.92 -24.33 -6.00
C SER A 140 4.18 -23.05 -5.61
N ASN A 141 2.85 -23.05 -5.72
CA ASN A 141 2.01 -21.91 -5.34
C ASN A 141 2.10 -21.61 -3.84
N ILE A 142 2.13 -22.63 -2.98
CA ILE A 142 2.32 -22.46 -1.53
C ILE A 142 3.67 -21.79 -1.24
N GLU A 143 4.74 -22.23 -1.91
CA GLU A 143 6.07 -21.66 -1.69
C GLU A 143 6.15 -20.21 -2.19
N GLN A 144 5.53 -19.92 -3.32
CA GLN A 144 5.43 -18.55 -3.83
C GLN A 144 4.67 -17.65 -2.84
N LEU A 145 3.50 -18.08 -2.36
CA LEU A 145 2.70 -17.33 -1.38
C LEU A 145 3.43 -17.14 -0.06
N ARG A 146 4.18 -18.14 0.42
CA ARG A 146 5.04 -18.00 1.60
C ARG A 146 6.11 -16.94 1.39
N SER A 147 6.79 -16.96 0.25
CA SER A 147 7.83 -15.98 -0.07
C SER A 147 7.27 -14.55 -0.19
N GLU A 148 6.05 -14.41 -0.71
CA GLU A 148 5.35 -13.13 -0.81
C GLU A 148 4.91 -12.64 0.58
N SER A 149 4.34 -13.53 1.40
CA SER A 149 3.99 -13.22 2.79
C SER A 149 5.20 -12.76 3.59
N GLU A 150 6.34 -13.43 3.46
CA GLU A 150 7.56 -13.04 4.19
C GLU A 150 8.07 -11.65 3.75
N LYS A 151 7.94 -11.32 2.46
CA LYS A 151 8.28 -9.97 1.96
C LYS A 151 7.33 -8.91 2.50
N LEU A 152 6.03 -9.18 2.47
CA LEU A 152 5.02 -8.27 3.03
C LEU A 152 5.19 -8.08 4.53
N ASP A 153 5.50 -9.15 5.27
CA ASP A 153 5.75 -9.08 6.71
C ASP A 153 6.99 -8.23 7.00
N LYS A 154 8.09 -8.40 6.24
CA LYS A 154 9.27 -7.54 6.37
C LYS A 154 8.96 -6.07 6.08
N GLN A 155 8.18 -5.79 5.05
CA GLN A 155 7.74 -4.42 4.74
C GLN A 155 6.89 -3.84 5.87
N ARG A 156 5.94 -4.62 6.40
CA ARG A 156 5.09 -4.22 7.52
C ARG A 156 5.91 -3.97 8.79
N MET A 157 6.91 -4.81 9.08
CA MET A 157 7.81 -4.60 10.22
C MET A 157 8.60 -3.30 10.07
N ASN A 158 9.13 -3.00 8.89
CA ASN A 158 9.83 -1.73 8.65
C ASN A 158 8.92 -0.51 8.89
N VAL A 159 7.66 -0.57 8.45
CA VAL A 159 6.68 0.50 8.69
C VAL A 159 6.36 0.63 10.18
N ILE A 160 6.21 -0.48 10.89
CA ILE A 160 5.98 -0.47 12.34
C ILE A 160 7.18 0.15 13.07
N ASP A 161 8.41 -0.21 12.69
CA ASP A 161 9.63 0.35 13.28
C ASP A 161 9.74 1.86 13.01
N GLU A 162 9.40 2.31 11.80
CA GLU A 162 9.37 3.73 11.46
C GLU A 162 8.34 4.50 12.28
N ILE A 163 7.12 3.97 12.42
CA ILE A 163 6.07 4.58 13.25
C ILE A 163 6.49 4.61 14.72
N ASN A 164 7.06 3.52 15.24
CA ASN A 164 7.55 3.48 16.63
C ASN A 164 8.63 4.51 16.87
N LYS A 165 9.52 4.73 15.91
CA LYS A 165 10.53 5.79 15.99
C LYS A 165 9.89 7.18 16.00
N MET A 166 8.91 7.44 15.13
CA MET A 166 8.17 8.70 15.15
C MET A 166 7.48 8.93 16.49
N ILE A 167 6.83 7.90 17.06
CA ILE A 167 6.21 7.99 18.38
C ILE A 167 7.24 8.38 19.44
N ALA A 168 8.41 7.73 19.46
CA ALA A 168 9.48 8.05 20.41
C ALA A 168 9.97 9.51 20.27
N ASP A 169 10.18 9.97 19.03
CA ASP A 169 10.59 11.34 18.75
C ASP A 169 9.53 12.37 19.22
N TYR A 170 8.24 12.09 18.96
CA TYR A 170 7.14 12.95 19.40
C TYR A 170 6.92 12.92 20.92
N GLU A 171 7.12 11.77 21.58
CA GLU A 171 7.07 11.66 23.04
C GLU A 171 8.19 12.48 23.70
N GLU A 172 9.41 12.46 23.14
CA GLU A 172 10.52 13.27 23.62
C GLU A 172 10.23 14.77 23.46
N GLU A 173 9.77 15.20 22.29
CA GLU A 173 9.45 16.62 22.05
C GLU A 173 8.28 17.08 22.93
N THR A 174 7.24 16.24 23.10
CA THR A 174 6.10 16.54 23.99
C THR A 174 6.58 16.73 25.43
N LYS A 175 7.40 15.79 25.94
CA LYS A 175 7.97 15.90 27.28
C LYS A 175 8.78 17.19 27.44
N ARG A 176 9.56 17.56 26.44
CA ARG A 176 10.35 18.80 26.46
C ARG A 176 9.47 20.05 26.46
N THR A 177 8.36 20.04 25.72
CA THR A 177 7.40 21.15 25.76
C THR A 177 6.64 21.23 27.07
N ASP A 178 6.30 20.10 27.68
CA ASP A 178 5.64 20.03 28.98
C ASP A 178 6.56 20.56 30.09
N GLU A 179 7.83 20.16 30.11
CA GLU A 179 8.83 20.68 31.06
C GLU A 179 8.98 22.22 30.96
N LYS A 180 8.98 22.75 29.73
CA LYS A 180 9.00 24.20 29.51
C LYS A 180 7.69 24.83 29.99
N PHE A 181 6.55 24.25 29.68
CA PHE A 181 5.24 24.75 30.09
C PHE A 181 5.14 24.81 31.61
N ASP A 182 5.53 23.75 32.33
CA ASP A 182 5.56 23.71 33.79
C ASP A 182 6.47 24.82 34.37
N SER A 183 7.63 25.04 33.76
CA SER A 183 8.55 26.11 34.17
C SER A 183 7.94 27.51 33.98
N PHE A 184 7.27 27.76 32.86
CA PHE A 184 6.57 29.03 32.60
C PHE A 184 5.37 29.19 33.52
N TYR A 185 4.61 28.12 33.75
CA TYR A 185 3.46 28.12 34.64
C TYR A 185 3.89 28.48 36.08
N ALA A 186 5.00 27.91 36.55
CA ALA A 186 5.56 28.26 37.86
C ALA A 186 5.98 29.75 37.94
N ILE A 187 6.54 30.32 36.88
CA ILE A 187 6.87 31.76 36.85
C ILE A 187 5.59 32.62 36.92
N VAL A 188 4.56 32.26 36.16
CA VAL A 188 3.29 32.99 36.13
C VAL A 188 2.58 32.88 37.48
N GLU A 189 2.61 31.73 38.14
CA GLU A 189 2.07 31.54 39.49
C GLU A 189 2.80 32.43 40.51
N ASN A 190 4.14 32.44 40.49
CA ASN A 190 4.93 33.33 41.35
C ASN A 190 4.62 34.80 41.11
N LEU A 191 4.49 35.22 39.84
CA LEU A 191 4.10 36.59 39.49
C LEU A 191 2.70 36.92 40.01
N THR A 192 1.75 36.00 39.85
CA THR A 192 0.37 36.15 40.34
C THR A 192 0.35 36.35 41.85
N GLN A 193 1.13 35.56 42.60
CA GLN A 193 1.26 35.71 44.05
C GLN A 193 1.91 37.05 44.44
N GLY A 194 2.96 37.48 43.73
CA GLY A 194 3.61 38.77 43.93
C GLY A 194 2.67 39.95 43.70
N VAL A 195 1.90 39.92 42.61
CA VAL A 195 0.87 40.92 42.30
C VAL A 195 -0.22 40.95 43.37
N ASN A 196 -0.72 39.79 43.79
CA ASN A 196 -1.72 39.71 44.87
C ASN A 196 -1.20 40.24 46.21
N SER A 197 0.09 40.03 46.52
CA SER A 197 0.73 40.58 47.72
C SER A 197 0.83 42.11 47.66
N LEU A 198 1.24 42.65 46.52
CA LEU A 198 1.30 44.10 46.30
C LEU A 198 -0.09 44.74 46.35
N PHE A 199 -1.09 44.08 45.76
CA PHE A 199 -2.49 44.50 45.80
C PHE A 199 -2.98 44.69 47.25
N LYS A 200 -2.69 43.72 48.12
CA LYS A 200 -3.03 43.80 49.55
C LYS A 200 -2.25 44.89 50.28
N LYS A 201 -0.95 45.04 50.01
CA LYS A 201 -0.09 46.05 50.67
C LYS A 201 -0.43 47.49 50.28
N ALA A 202 -0.76 47.74 49.02
CA ALA A 202 -1.16 49.05 48.53
C ALA A 202 -2.57 49.47 48.99
N ASN A 203 -3.28 48.58 49.71
CA ASN A 203 -4.65 48.76 50.18
C ASN A 203 -5.59 49.19 49.04
N CYS A 204 -5.44 48.51 47.89
CA CYS A 204 -6.28 48.74 46.72
C CYS A 204 -7.72 48.27 47.02
N ASP A 205 -8.71 49.03 46.55
CA ASP A 205 -10.12 48.73 46.81
C ASP A 205 -10.55 47.44 46.09
N ALA A 206 -10.81 46.38 46.85
CA ALA A 206 -11.26 45.09 46.33
C ALA A 206 -12.69 45.14 45.75
N SER A 207 -13.46 46.19 46.06
CA SER A 207 -14.83 46.40 45.55
C SER A 207 -14.86 46.70 44.04
N ALA A 208 -13.86 47.44 43.54
CA ALA A 208 -13.71 47.74 42.11
C ALA A 208 -13.45 46.46 41.28
N ILE A 209 -12.78 45.49 41.91
CA ILE A 209 -12.41 44.21 41.30
C ILE A 209 -13.55 43.20 41.39
N GLY A 210 -14.25 43.11 42.54
CA GLY A 210 -15.40 42.22 42.72
C GLY A 210 -16.56 42.47 41.74
N ASN A 211 -16.81 43.74 41.38
CA ASN A 211 -17.85 44.10 40.41
C ASN A 211 -17.49 43.76 38.96
N LEU A 212 -16.19 43.71 38.61
CA LEU A 212 -15.72 43.35 37.26
C LEU A 212 -15.49 41.83 37.11
N LEU A 213 -15.19 41.14 38.22
CA LEU A 213 -14.91 39.70 38.31
C LEU A 213 -16.13 38.78 38.27
N SER A 214 -17.34 39.30 38.51
CA SER A 214 -18.52 38.45 38.69
C SER A 214 -19.08 37.85 37.38
N GLY A 215 -18.47 38.14 36.22
CA GLY A 215 -18.96 37.69 34.90
C GLY A 215 -18.11 36.64 34.17
N GLN A 216 -16.84 36.44 34.53
CA GLN A 216 -15.99 35.42 33.92
C GLN A 216 -15.36 34.54 35.00
N GLY A 217 -15.93 33.34 35.15
CA GLY A 217 -15.41 32.33 36.06
C GLY A 217 -13.97 31.94 35.71
N GLY A 218 -13.09 32.07 36.70
CA GLY A 218 -12.23 30.94 37.05
C GLY A 218 -10.89 30.80 36.35
N ALA A 219 -10.16 31.88 36.04
CA ALA A 219 -8.72 31.78 35.82
C ALA A 219 -7.95 32.85 36.62
N PRO A 220 -7.16 32.48 37.65
CA PRO A 220 -6.43 33.45 38.49
C PRO A 220 -5.41 34.28 37.68
N HIS A 221 -4.95 33.75 36.54
CA HIS A 221 -3.93 34.37 35.69
C HIS A 221 -4.49 35.39 34.68
N SER A 222 -5.76 35.29 34.27
CA SER A 222 -6.36 36.24 33.31
C SER A 222 -6.52 37.65 33.90
N ASN A 223 -6.43 37.76 35.22
CA ASN A 223 -6.73 38.97 35.97
C ASN A 223 -5.47 39.71 36.44
N ILE A 224 -4.27 39.19 36.15
CA ILE A 224 -3.00 39.81 36.54
C ILE A 224 -2.87 41.22 35.96
N MET A 225 -3.19 41.40 34.67
CA MET A 225 -3.06 42.69 34.00
C MET A 225 -3.99 43.76 34.61
N GLN A 226 -5.24 43.38 34.90
CA GLN A 226 -6.22 44.27 35.53
C GLN A 226 -5.80 44.64 36.96
N ASN A 227 -5.31 43.67 37.74
CA ASN A 227 -4.78 43.91 39.08
C ASN A 227 -3.60 44.88 39.04
N LEU A 228 -2.68 44.74 38.08
CA LEU A 228 -1.55 45.65 37.89
C LEU A 228 -2.01 47.09 37.57
N SER A 229 -3.01 47.27 36.71
CA SER A 229 -3.53 48.61 36.41
C SER A 229 -4.14 49.31 37.64
N ILE A 230 -4.85 48.57 38.48
CA ILE A 230 -5.45 49.13 39.71
C ILE A 230 -4.37 49.45 40.74
N ILE A 231 -3.35 48.60 40.86
CA ILE A 231 -2.17 48.88 41.67
C ILE A 231 -1.47 50.14 41.19
N GLU A 232 -1.25 50.28 39.88
CA GLU A 232 -0.61 51.46 39.28
C GLU A 232 -1.38 52.74 39.62
N GLN A 233 -2.70 52.75 39.42
CA GLN A 233 -3.54 53.88 39.80
C GLN A 233 -3.38 54.22 41.29
N ARG A 234 -3.44 53.21 42.16
CA ARG A 234 -3.36 53.40 43.60
C ARG A 234 -1.99 53.92 44.06
N ILE A 235 -0.91 53.42 43.48
CA ILE A 235 0.44 53.89 43.77
C ILE A 235 0.60 55.35 43.33
N ASN A 236 0.08 55.73 42.17
CA ASN A 236 0.12 57.11 41.68
C ASN A 236 -0.65 58.06 42.61
N GLU A 237 -1.83 57.65 43.11
CA GLU A 237 -2.57 58.41 44.13
C GLU A 237 -1.76 58.58 45.43
N LEU A 238 -1.14 57.50 45.93
CA LEU A 238 -0.31 57.55 47.14
C LEU A 238 0.92 58.46 46.96
N LEU A 239 1.54 58.45 45.77
CA LEU A 239 2.67 59.32 45.45
C LEU A 239 2.27 60.79 45.46
N GLN A 240 1.10 61.12 44.87
CA GLN A 240 0.56 62.48 44.88
C GLN A 240 0.25 62.98 46.30
N VAL A 241 -0.31 62.11 47.15
CA VAL A 241 -0.56 62.44 48.57
C VAL A 241 0.76 62.65 49.31
N HIS A 242 1.76 61.79 49.08
CA HIS A 242 3.08 61.94 49.70
C HIS A 242 3.73 63.26 49.30
N GLU A 243 3.71 63.64 48.02
CA GLU A 243 4.27 64.91 47.53
C GLU A 243 3.54 66.13 48.12
N PHE A 244 2.20 66.06 48.26
CA PHE A 244 1.42 67.10 48.93
C PHE A 244 1.76 67.24 50.42
N VAL A 245 2.01 66.12 51.11
CA VAL A 245 2.40 66.14 52.53
C VAL A 245 3.84 66.60 52.70
N SER A 246 4.77 66.13 51.85
CA SER A 246 6.18 66.51 51.88
C SER A 246 6.40 68.00 51.55
N SER A 247 5.64 68.55 50.60
CA SER A 247 5.67 69.99 50.27
C SER A 247 5.07 70.89 51.35
N GLN A 248 4.35 70.33 52.33
CA GLN A 248 3.93 71.06 53.53
C GLN A 248 4.94 70.98 54.68
N THR A 249 5.87 70.03 54.64
CA THR A 249 6.82 69.78 55.74
C THR A 249 8.23 70.30 55.50
N GLU A 250 8.70 70.45 54.24
CA GLU A 250 10.03 71.01 53.95
C GLU A 250 10.02 71.93 52.71
N GLU A 251 10.36 73.21 52.92
CA GLU A 251 10.86 74.12 51.88
C GLU A 251 12.30 73.70 51.56
N ASP A 252 12.50 72.79 50.60
CA ASP A 252 13.70 72.70 49.73
C ASP A 252 13.83 71.28 49.13
N ASP A 253 13.30 71.10 47.91
CA ASP A 253 13.93 70.33 46.81
C ASP A 253 12.94 70.21 45.62
N GLN A 254 12.62 71.35 45.01
CA GLN A 254 11.67 71.45 43.89
C GLN A 254 12.22 71.02 42.51
N GLN A 255 13.42 70.44 42.39
CA GLN A 255 14.07 70.33 41.07
C GLN A 255 14.08 68.94 40.43
N PHE A 256 13.69 67.85 41.09
CA PHE A 256 13.80 66.52 40.47
C PHE A 256 12.51 65.97 39.82
N PHE A 257 11.31 66.46 40.19
CA PHE A 257 10.04 65.83 39.75
C PHE A 257 9.07 66.71 38.96
N GLN A 258 9.42 67.96 38.66
CA GLN A 258 8.60 68.83 37.80
C GLN A 258 8.50 68.32 36.34
N SER A 259 9.31 67.33 35.95
CA SER A 259 9.23 66.64 34.65
C SER A 259 8.25 65.46 34.60
N PHE A 260 7.71 64.98 35.73
CA PHE A 260 6.84 63.78 35.74
C PHE A 260 5.34 64.10 35.84
N ILE A 261 4.98 65.28 36.35
CA ILE A 261 3.59 65.73 36.58
C ILE A 261 2.84 66.10 35.27
N GLY A 262 3.52 66.05 34.12
CA GLY A 262 3.00 66.49 32.82
C GLY A 262 2.40 65.43 31.90
N ARG A 263 2.10 64.19 32.35
CA ARG A 263 1.39 63.21 31.51
C ARG A 263 -0.03 62.99 32.00
N PRO A 264 -1.06 63.25 31.18
CA PRO A 264 -2.43 62.91 31.54
C PRO A 264 -2.54 61.39 31.68
N SER A 265 -3.19 60.94 32.77
CA SER A 265 -3.70 59.58 32.88
C SER A 265 -4.56 59.29 31.66
N ILE A 266 -4.17 58.30 30.86
CA ILE A 266 -4.96 57.87 29.71
C ILE A 266 -6.27 57.29 30.28
N PRO A 267 -7.45 57.80 29.89
CA PRO A 267 -8.72 57.24 30.36
C PRO A 267 -8.92 55.80 29.88
N LEU A 268 -9.70 55.07 30.67
CA LEU A 268 -10.08 53.64 30.62
C LEU A 268 -10.74 53.14 29.31
N THR A 269 -10.51 53.76 28.15
CA THR A 269 -11.20 53.45 26.88
C THR A 269 -10.35 52.79 25.80
N SER A 270 -9.07 52.51 26.05
CA SER A 270 -8.28 51.69 25.13
C SER A 270 -7.81 50.42 25.84
N LEU A 271 -8.74 49.50 26.10
CA LEU A 271 -8.39 48.09 26.00
C LEU A 271 -7.95 47.89 24.55
N SER A 272 -6.66 48.03 24.29
CA SER A 272 -6.06 47.47 23.08
C SER A 272 -6.49 46.02 23.09
N SER A 273 -7.44 45.68 22.20
CA SER A 273 -7.78 44.31 21.89
C SER A 273 -6.46 43.63 21.59
N ILE A 274 -5.99 42.82 22.54
CA ILE A 274 -4.90 41.87 22.29
C ILE A 274 -5.53 40.88 21.32
N GLN A 275 -5.50 41.23 20.04
CA GLN A 275 -5.73 40.28 18.99
C GLN A 275 -4.57 39.31 19.12
N ALA A 276 -4.89 38.08 19.53
CA ALA A 276 -3.95 36.97 19.47
C ALA A 276 -3.24 37.05 18.12
N PRO A 277 -1.90 36.89 18.07
CA PRO A 277 -1.21 36.91 16.79
C PRO A 277 -1.94 35.93 15.89
N ALA A 278 -2.46 36.45 14.77
CA ALA A 278 -2.93 35.58 13.73
C ALA A 278 -1.77 34.65 13.46
N ILE A 279 -2.03 33.34 13.54
CA ILE A 279 -1.12 32.35 12.99
C ILE A 279 -0.89 32.84 11.57
N VAL A 280 0.32 33.36 11.32
CA VAL A 280 0.79 33.59 9.97
C VAL A 280 0.97 32.18 9.42
N GLU A 281 -0.14 31.61 8.94
CA GLU A 281 -0.06 30.77 7.77
C GLU A 281 0.63 31.65 6.74
N GLY A 282 1.90 31.34 6.50
CA GLY A 282 2.68 31.94 5.43
C GLY A 282 1.93 31.68 4.15
N SER A 283 1.12 32.66 3.74
CA SER A 283 0.59 32.74 2.39
C SER A 283 1.74 33.18 1.48
N ASP A 284 2.65 32.25 1.21
CA ASP A 284 3.30 32.20 -0.10
C ASP A 284 2.23 31.67 -1.06
N SER A 285 1.60 32.63 -1.73
CA SER A 285 0.62 32.37 -2.77
C SER A 285 1.32 31.76 -3.97
N ASP A 286 1.35 30.42 -4.05
CA ASP A 286 1.48 29.69 -5.30
C ASP A 286 0.51 28.49 -5.32
N ASN A 287 -0.74 28.80 -5.69
CA ASN A 287 -1.61 27.99 -6.55
C ASN A 287 -1.45 26.46 -6.47
N SER A 288 -1.94 25.82 -5.41
CA SER A 288 -2.30 24.39 -5.43
C SER A 288 -3.20 24.00 -4.25
N THR A 289 -4.50 24.19 -4.40
CA THR A 289 -5.51 23.61 -3.50
C THR A 289 -5.55 22.10 -3.68
N GLN A 290 -4.58 21.37 -3.12
CA GLN A 290 -4.63 19.92 -3.01
C GLN A 290 -3.66 19.45 -1.92
N GLY A 291 -4.15 19.28 -0.70
CA GLY A 291 -3.40 18.55 0.34
C GLY A 291 -3.60 19.11 1.73
N ASP A 292 -4.66 18.69 2.41
CA ASP A 292 -4.58 18.48 3.87
C ASP A 292 -5.67 17.51 4.43
N TYR A 293 -6.28 16.68 3.57
CA TYR A 293 -7.31 15.72 3.98
C TYR A 293 -6.84 14.25 3.92
N ASP A 294 -5.59 13.98 3.56
CA ASP A 294 -5.12 12.62 3.25
C ASP A 294 -4.58 11.83 4.47
N ASN A 295 -4.52 12.43 5.67
CA ASN A 295 -4.00 11.77 6.87
C ASN A 295 -5.06 11.27 7.87
N ARG A 296 -6.35 11.40 7.54
CA ARG A 296 -7.43 10.79 8.35
C ARG A 296 -8.01 9.59 7.60
N PRO A 297 -8.29 8.45 8.27
CA PRO A 297 -8.99 7.34 7.64
C PRO A 297 -10.32 7.84 7.05
N LEU A 298 -10.47 7.69 5.74
CA LEU A 298 -11.66 8.12 4.99
C LEU A 298 -12.91 7.43 5.52
N THR A 299 -14.00 8.19 5.59
CA THR A 299 -15.31 7.60 5.86
C THR A 299 -15.81 6.81 4.65
N GLN A 300 -16.64 5.79 4.88
CA GLN A 300 -17.14 4.90 3.81
C GLN A 300 -17.87 5.68 2.69
N ALA A 301 -18.54 6.78 3.02
CA ALA A 301 -19.23 7.64 2.08
C ALA A 301 -18.25 8.42 1.17
N GLU A 302 -17.15 8.92 1.72
CA GLU A 302 -16.12 9.66 0.97
C GLU A 302 -15.35 8.72 0.02
N LEU A 303 -15.11 7.48 0.43
CA LEU A 303 -14.48 6.46 -0.41
C LEU A 303 -15.36 6.12 -1.63
N MET A 304 -16.67 5.93 -1.42
CA MET A 304 -17.62 5.71 -2.51
C MET A 304 -17.65 6.88 -3.49
N GLN A 305 -17.64 8.11 -2.98
CA GLN A 305 -17.67 9.31 -3.81
C GLN A 305 -16.37 9.48 -4.63
N ASN A 306 -15.22 9.11 -4.06
CA ASN A 306 -13.94 9.14 -4.78
C ASN A 306 -13.85 8.07 -5.87
N ILE A 307 -14.43 6.89 -5.66
CA ILE A 307 -14.50 5.82 -6.69
C ILE A 307 -15.40 6.26 -7.86
N ILE A 308 -16.55 6.86 -7.57
CA ILE A 308 -17.46 7.40 -8.60
C ILE A 308 -16.77 8.53 -9.38
N ARG A 309 -16.06 9.44 -8.69
CA ARG A 309 -15.34 10.55 -9.34
C ARG A 309 -14.13 10.07 -10.16
N GLY A 310 -13.45 9.02 -9.70
CA GLY A 310 -12.31 8.40 -10.39
C GLY A 310 -12.70 7.66 -11.67
N THR A 311 -13.90 7.07 -11.72
CA THR A 311 -14.40 6.36 -12.90
C THR A 311 -14.88 7.30 -14.00
N SER A 312 -15.48 8.46 -13.68
CA SER A 312 -15.87 9.46 -14.70
C SER A 312 -14.69 10.17 -15.38
N LYS A 313 -13.51 10.26 -14.73
CA LYS A 313 -12.32 10.90 -15.33
C LYS A 313 -11.52 9.97 -16.25
N LYS A 314 -11.82 8.67 -16.28
CA LYS A 314 -11.01 7.67 -17.00
C LYS A 314 -11.88 6.66 -17.77
N GLY A 315 -12.54 7.11 -18.84
CA GLY A 315 -13.01 6.20 -19.89
C GLY A 315 -14.33 6.61 -20.55
N GLY A 316 -14.27 6.89 -21.85
CA GLY A 316 -15.45 7.10 -22.68
C GLY A 316 -16.37 5.88 -22.77
N ASN A 317 -17.67 6.15 -22.67
CA ASN A 317 -18.85 5.57 -23.33
C ASN A 317 -18.94 4.06 -23.65
N ARG A 318 -18.18 3.16 -23.00
CA ARG A 318 -18.36 1.71 -23.19
C ARG A 318 -18.52 0.88 -21.91
N LYS A 319 -18.46 1.50 -20.73
CA LYS A 319 -18.53 0.78 -19.44
C LYS A 319 -19.76 1.08 -18.57
N GLU A 320 -20.60 2.04 -18.95
CA GLU A 320 -21.83 2.34 -18.19
C GLU A 320 -22.85 1.18 -18.20
N ASN A 321 -22.90 0.38 -19.27
CA ASN A 321 -23.86 -0.73 -19.37
C ASN A 321 -23.51 -1.94 -18.49
N VAL A 322 -22.22 -2.21 -18.24
CA VAL A 322 -21.81 -3.39 -17.47
C VAL A 322 -21.95 -3.15 -15.96
N VAL A 323 -21.68 -1.92 -15.51
CA VAL A 323 -21.73 -1.56 -14.09
C VAL A 323 -23.18 -1.45 -13.60
N ASN A 324 -24.09 -0.90 -14.40
CA ASN A 324 -25.52 -0.87 -14.05
C ASN A 324 -26.17 -2.27 -14.01
N THR A 325 -25.68 -3.20 -14.84
CA THR A 325 -26.15 -4.60 -14.83
C THR A 325 -25.70 -5.32 -13.56
N MET A 326 -24.43 -5.16 -13.16
CA MET A 326 -23.90 -5.78 -11.94
C MET A 326 -24.42 -5.17 -10.64
N LEU A 327 -24.73 -3.86 -10.61
CA LEU A 327 -25.38 -3.23 -9.46
C LEU A 327 -26.83 -3.67 -9.27
N SER A 328 -27.56 -3.92 -10.37
CA SER A 328 -28.93 -4.43 -10.31
C SER A 328 -28.96 -5.88 -9.79
N GLU A 329 -28.02 -6.71 -10.23
CA GLU A 329 -27.87 -8.11 -9.80
C GLU A 329 -27.43 -8.25 -8.34
N ALA A 330 -26.65 -7.28 -7.83
CA ALA A 330 -26.23 -7.23 -6.43
C ALA A 330 -27.34 -6.76 -5.48
N ILE A 331 -28.26 -5.92 -5.94
CA ILE A 331 -29.41 -5.46 -5.14
C ILE A 331 -30.48 -6.57 -5.07
N GLU A 332 -30.67 -7.35 -6.14
CA GLU A 332 -31.63 -8.48 -6.15
C GLU A 332 -31.20 -9.68 -5.29
N ASN A 333 -29.89 -9.90 -5.09
CA ASN A 333 -29.35 -11.06 -4.37
C ASN A 333 -29.02 -10.81 -2.89
N THR A 334 -29.40 -9.66 -2.31
CA THR A 334 -29.23 -9.45 -0.87
C THR A 334 -30.41 -10.05 -0.09
N PRO A 335 -30.18 -11.03 0.80
CA PRO A 335 -31.26 -11.61 1.60
C PRO A 335 -31.81 -10.55 2.57
N LYS A 336 -33.12 -10.26 2.45
CA LYS A 336 -33.87 -9.45 3.42
C LYS A 336 -34.00 -10.21 4.75
N SER A 337 -32.99 -10.10 5.60
CA SER A 337 -33.01 -10.50 7.01
C SER A 337 -31.83 -9.77 7.66
N PHE A 338 -32.00 -8.80 8.56
CA PHE A 338 -32.76 -8.83 9.79
C PHE A 338 -33.27 -7.42 10.13
N TYR A 339 -34.49 -7.37 10.68
CA TYR A 339 -34.98 -6.26 11.49
C TYR A 339 -34.18 -6.14 12.79
#